data_AF-A0A5R2NIR9-F1
#
_entry.id   AF-A0A5R2NIR9-F1
#
_cell.length_a   1.000
_cell.length_b   1.000
_cell.length_c   1.000
_cell.angle_alpha   90.00
_cell.angle_beta   90.00
_cell.angle_gamma   90.00
#
_symmetry.space_group_name_H-M   'P 1'
#
loop_
_entity.id
_entity.type
_entity.pdbx_description
1 polymer ?
#
loop_
_entity_poly.entity_id
_entity_poly.type
_entity_poly.pdbx_seq_one_letter_code
_entity_poly.pdbx_strand_id
1 'polypeptide(L)'
;MPDLEKIEAELRAGLEGVTPGPWYQTGAPWFRSGDGVLAGSPDGNIAYLIADCDNFAVPREEYDGPFPLGDQDADAAHIARCDPDTIRLLLDELSRLREAEKRLTDERDMWKGRAEAAVMIGRALHGRAALSEEKGR
;
A
#
# COMPACT_ATOMS: atom_id res chain seq x y z
N MET A 1 1.11 -11.05 12.89
CA MET A 1 0.91 -9.96 11.92
C MET A 1 -0.32 -10.29 11.10
N PRO A 2 -1.17 -9.31 10.75
CA PRO A 2 -2.32 -9.58 9.91
C PRO A 2 -1.87 -10.15 8.57
N ASP A 3 -2.72 -10.99 8.00
CA ASP A 3 -2.52 -11.58 6.68
C ASP A 3 -2.68 -10.49 5.61
N LEU A 4 -1.56 -10.09 4.99
CA LEU A 4 -1.53 -9.00 4.02
C LEU A 4 -2.25 -9.36 2.71
N GLU A 5 -2.21 -10.62 2.30
CA GLU A 5 -2.90 -11.06 1.08
C GLU A 5 -4.41 -11.00 1.29
N LYS A 6 -4.86 -11.40 2.49
CA LYS A 6 -6.27 -11.27 2.87
C LYS A 6 -6.72 -9.80 2.90
N ILE A 7 -5.93 -8.90 3.50
CA ILE A 7 -6.25 -7.46 3.54
C ILE A 7 -6.35 -6.89 2.12
N GLU A 8 -5.39 -7.22 1.24
CA GLU A 8 -5.41 -6.75 -0.14
C GLU A 8 -6.66 -7.24 -0.89
N ALA A 9 -7.02 -8.51 -0.73
CA ALA A 9 -8.22 -9.06 -1.34
C ALA A 9 -9.50 -8.38 -0.84
N GLU A 10 -9.61 -8.14 0.47
CA GLU A 10 -10.73 -7.41 1.07
C GLU A 10 -10.80 -5.97 0.55
N LEU A 11 -9.67 -5.26 0.44
CA LEU A 11 -9.62 -3.91 -0.12
C LEU A 11 -10.04 -3.91 -1.59
N ARG A 12 -9.52 -4.81 -2.44
CA ARG A 12 -9.89 -4.87 -3.86
C ARG A 12 -11.38 -5.15 -4.04
N ALA A 13 -11.94 -6.09 -3.28
CA ALA A 13 -13.37 -6.39 -3.30
C ALA A 13 -14.21 -5.20 -2.81
N GLY A 14 -13.76 -4.53 -1.74
CA GLY A 14 -14.42 -3.35 -1.19
C GLY A 14 -14.46 -2.15 -2.13
N LEU A 15 -13.64 -2.12 -3.19
CA LEU A 15 -13.63 -1.05 -4.19
C LEU A 15 -14.67 -1.27 -5.31
N GLU A 16 -15.32 -2.43 -5.39
CA GLU A 16 -16.35 -2.69 -6.39
C GLU A 16 -17.61 -1.85 -6.13
N GLY A 17 -18.05 -1.08 -7.12
CA GLY A 17 -19.26 -0.24 -7.01
C GLY A 17 -19.10 1.04 -6.18
N VAL A 18 -17.94 1.28 -5.57
CA VAL A 18 -17.67 2.52 -4.82
C VAL A 18 -17.55 3.71 -5.78
N THR A 19 -18.11 4.86 -5.38
CA THR A 19 -18.01 6.13 -6.11
C THR A 19 -16.55 6.42 -6.48
N PRO A 20 -16.20 6.54 -7.78
CA PRO A 20 -14.83 6.81 -8.21
C PRO A 20 -14.26 8.09 -7.59
N GLY A 21 -12.93 8.17 -7.56
CA GLY A 21 -12.21 9.36 -7.18
C GLY A 21 -12.15 10.39 -8.31
N PRO A 22 -11.49 11.53 -8.09
CA PRO A 22 -10.93 11.97 -6.81
C PRO A 22 -12.01 12.38 -5.80
N TRP A 23 -11.72 12.16 -4.52
CA TRP A 23 -12.52 12.70 -3.42
C TRP A 23 -11.84 13.93 -2.82
N TYR A 24 -12.66 14.83 -2.27
CA TYR A 24 -12.23 16.11 -1.72
C TYR A 24 -12.88 16.33 -0.37
N GLN A 25 -12.17 16.97 0.55
CA GLN A 25 -12.77 17.48 1.77
C GLN A 25 -13.63 18.71 1.43
N THR A 26 -14.75 18.91 2.12
CA THR A 26 -15.45 20.20 2.09
C THR A 26 -14.56 21.31 2.66
N GLY A 27 -14.89 22.55 2.34
CA GLY A 27 -14.18 23.69 2.89
C GLY A 27 -14.43 24.97 2.10
N ALA A 28 -13.64 25.99 2.41
CA ALA A 28 -13.74 27.29 1.77
C ALA A 28 -13.48 27.20 0.24
N PRO A 29 -14.18 28.02 -0.58
CA PRO A 29 -15.15 29.05 -0.18
C PRO A 29 -16.59 28.55 -0.03
N TRP A 30 -16.85 27.27 -0.33
CA TRP A 30 -18.22 26.75 -0.51
C TRP A 30 -18.88 26.31 0.80
N PHE A 31 -18.08 25.77 1.72
CA PHE A 31 -18.52 25.31 3.03
C PHE A 31 -17.78 26.07 4.12
N ARG A 32 -18.44 26.21 5.28
CA ARG A 32 -17.85 26.83 6.47
C ARG A 32 -17.04 25.82 7.30
N SER A 33 -17.39 24.54 7.22
CA SER A 33 -16.75 23.40 7.88
C SER A 33 -16.03 22.50 6.86
N GLY A 34 -15.07 21.71 7.35
CA GLY A 34 -14.32 20.73 6.57
C GLY A 34 -14.72 19.28 6.90
N ASP A 35 -15.89 19.08 7.48
CA ASP A 35 -16.41 17.81 7.99
C ASP A 35 -17.01 16.89 6.92
N GLY A 36 -17.14 17.34 5.67
CA GLY A 36 -17.74 16.57 4.58
C GLY A 36 -16.72 16.03 3.59
N VAL A 37 -17.15 15.02 2.82
CA VAL A 37 -16.38 14.45 1.70
C VAL A 37 -17.19 14.54 0.41
N LEU A 38 -16.60 15.13 -0.61
CA LEU A 38 -17.14 15.38 -1.93
C LEU A 38 -16.49 14.45 -2.97
N ALA A 39 -17.25 14.03 -3.97
CA ALA A 39 -16.75 13.31 -5.14
C ALA A 39 -16.93 14.12 -6.42
N GLY A 40 -15.96 14.01 -7.33
CA GLY A 40 -16.00 14.55 -8.69
C GLY A 40 -15.57 16.01 -8.83
N SER A 41 -15.65 16.83 -7.78
CA SER A 41 -15.17 18.21 -7.77
C SER A 41 -14.91 18.71 -6.35
N PRO A 42 -13.95 19.62 -6.13
CA PRO A 42 -13.84 20.38 -4.88
C PRO A 42 -14.87 21.51 -4.78
N ASP A 43 -15.58 21.84 -5.87
CA ASP A 43 -16.68 22.81 -5.89
C ASP A 43 -18.00 22.15 -5.47
N GLY A 44 -18.47 22.51 -4.27
CA GLY A 44 -19.69 21.97 -3.67
C GLY A 44 -20.97 22.19 -4.50
N ASN A 45 -20.99 23.13 -5.44
CA ASN A 45 -22.16 23.38 -6.28
C ASN A 45 -22.36 22.32 -7.37
N ILE A 46 -21.29 21.58 -7.72
CA ILE A 46 -21.29 20.59 -8.80
C ILE A 46 -20.76 19.22 -8.37
N ALA A 47 -20.34 19.08 -7.11
CA ALA A 47 -19.88 17.83 -6.53
C ALA A 47 -21.03 17.02 -5.92
N TYR A 48 -20.75 15.76 -5.61
CA TYR A 48 -21.64 14.89 -4.82
C TYR A 48 -21.09 14.76 -3.41
N LEU A 49 -21.88 15.09 -2.37
CA LEU A 49 -21.53 14.75 -0.99
C LEU A 49 -21.69 13.24 -0.80
N ILE A 50 -20.62 12.56 -0.41
CA ILE A 50 -20.58 11.10 -0.26
C ILE A 50 -20.39 10.64 1.19
N ALA A 51 -19.89 11.51 2.06
CA ALA A 51 -19.81 11.29 3.50
C ALA A 51 -19.90 12.61 4.25
N ASP A 52 -20.41 12.52 5.48
CA ASP A 52 -20.51 13.62 6.44
C ASP A 52 -19.97 13.12 7.79
N CYS A 53 -18.97 13.79 8.32
CA CYS A 53 -18.34 13.49 9.60
C CYS A 53 -18.89 14.36 10.74
N ASP A 54 -19.85 15.25 10.47
CA ASP A 54 -20.50 16.06 11.50
C ASP A 54 -21.30 15.18 12.50
N ASN A 55 -21.37 15.63 13.74
CA ASN A 55 -22.03 14.94 14.83
C ASN A 55 -23.43 15.54 15.03
N PHE A 56 -24.38 15.10 14.21
CA PHE A 56 -25.77 15.61 14.15
C PHE A 56 -26.53 15.73 15.49
N ALA A 57 -26.07 15.15 16.58
CA ALA A 57 -26.80 15.04 17.84
C ALA A 57 -26.51 16.18 18.84
N VAL A 58 -25.27 16.65 18.94
CA VAL A 58 -24.83 17.65 19.93
C VAL A 58 -23.51 18.28 19.47
N PRO A 59 -23.23 19.56 19.76
CA PRO A 59 -21.91 20.13 19.53
C PRO A 59 -20.82 19.24 20.15
N ARG A 60 -19.67 19.12 19.48
CA ARG A 60 -18.55 18.26 19.93
C ARG A 60 -18.16 18.53 21.37
N GLU A 61 -18.14 19.80 21.78
CA GLU A 61 -17.78 20.24 23.14
C GLU A 61 -18.80 19.82 24.20
N GLU A 62 -20.01 19.48 23.78
CA GLU A 62 -21.14 19.09 24.63
C GLU A 62 -21.37 17.57 24.62
N TYR A 63 -20.65 16.81 23.78
CA TYR A 63 -20.79 15.37 23.70
C TYR A 63 -20.13 14.65 24.88
N ASP A 64 -20.93 13.93 25.68
CA ASP A 64 -20.51 13.17 26.86
C ASP A 64 -20.69 11.64 26.72
N GLY A 65 -20.95 11.16 25.50
CA GLY A 65 -21.18 9.74 25.22
C GLY A 65 -19.94 8.86 25.45
N PRO A 66 -20.12 7.52 25.47
CA PRO A 66 -19.06 6.58 25.86
C PRO A 66 -17.91 6.47 24.84
N PHE A 67 -18.06 7.05 23.64
CA PHE A 67 -17.09 7.00 22.55
C PHE A 67 -16.59 8.42 22.23
N PRO A 68 -15.37 8.82 22.64
CA PRO A 68 -14.88 10.17 22.43
C PRO A 68 -14.78 10.51 20.94
N LEU A 69 -15.16 11.73 20.57
CA LEU A 69 -15.09 12.22 19.19
C LEU A 69 -13.72 12.83 18.88
N GLY A 70 -13.15 12.37 17.76
CA GLY A 70 -11.96 12.92 17.14
C GLY A 70 -12.21 14.26 16.44
N ASP A 71 -11.23 14.69 15.65
CA ASP A 71 -11.32 15.90 14.84
C ASP A 71 -12.00 15.59 13.50
N GLN A 72 -13.22 16.08 13.33
CA GLN A 72 -14.08 15.77 12.19
C GLN A 72 -13.50 16.30 10.87
N ASP A 73 -12.84 17.47 10.90
CA ASP A 73 -12.14 17.99 9.74
C ASP A 73 -10.97 17.07 9.38
N ALA A 74 -10.23 16.57 10.38
CA ALA A 74 -9.14 15.63 10.14
C ALA A 74 -9.63 14.27 9.62
N ASP A 75 -10.77 13.78 10.13
CA ASP A 75 -11.39 12.53 9.71
C ASP A 75 -11.87 12.62 8.26
N ALA A 76 -12.60 13.68 7.90
CA ALA A 76 -13.03 13.93 6.52
C ALA A 76 -11.85 14.07 5.56
N ALA A 77 -10.79 14.80 5.96
CA ALA A 77 -9.56 14.90 5.18
C ALA A 77 -8.89 13.53 4.97
N HIS A 78 -8.89 12.67 5.99
CA HIS A 78 -8.34 11.33 5.89
C HIS A 78 -9.17 10.45 4.95
N ILE A 79 -10.50 10.47 5.06
CA ILE A 79 -11.40 9.72 4.18
C ILE A 79 -11.21 10.18 2.73
N ALA A 80 -11.12 11.49 2.48
CA ALA A 80 -10.89 12.02 1.12
C ALA A 80 -9.56 11.57 0.52
N ARG A 81 -8.49 11.41 1.32
CA ARG A 81 -7.20 10.86 0.84
C ARG A 81 -7.24 9.36 0.54
N CYS A 82 -8.19 8.66 1.15
CA CYS A 82 -8.43 7.23 0.92
C CYS A 82 -9.41 7.03 -0.24
N ASP A 83 -9.37 7.88 -1.28
CA ASP A 83 -10.26 7.74 -2.41
C ASP A 83 -10.01 6.42 -3.17
N PRO A 84 -11.05 5.80 -3.77
CA PRO A 84 -10.95 4.49 -4.39
C PRO A 84 -9.89 4.40 -5.49
N ASP A 85 -9.68 5.46 -6.27
CA ASP A 85 -8.71 5.42 -7.37
C ASP A 85 -7.29 5.49 -6.82
N THR A 86 -7.03 6.30 -5.79
CA THR A 86 -5.75 6.29 -5.07
C THR A 86 -5.48 4.91 -4.45
N ILE A 87 -6.47 4.29 -3.81
CA ILE A 87 -6.30 2.94 -3.24
C ILE A 87 -5.98 1.92 -4.35
N ARG A 88 -6.71 1.94 -5.48
CA ARG A 88 -6.41 1.05 -6.63
C ARG A 88 -4.97 1.20 -7.11
N LEU A 89 -4.51 2.44 -7.30
CA LEU A 89 -3.14 2.73 -7.73
C LEU A 89 -2.09 2.20 -6.74
N LEU A 90 -2.32 2.37 -5.44
CA LEU A 90 -1.42 1.87 -4.41
C LEU A 90 -1.36 0.34 -4.40
N LEU A 91 -2.51 -0.33 -4.54
CA LEU A 91 -2.57 -1.79 -4.60
C LEU A 91 -1.88 -2.35 -5.84
N ASP A 92 -2.06 -1.70 -7.00
CA ASP A 92 -1.40 -2.12 -8.24
C ASP A 92 0.12 -1.93 -8.16
N GLU A 93 0.58 -0.83 -7.56
CA GLU A 93 2.01 -0.61 -7.32
C GLU A 93 2.59 -1.64 -6.33
N LEU A 94 1.84 -2.02 -5.29
CA LEU A 94 2.24 -3.08 -4.36
C LEU A 94 2.41 -4.42 -5.08
N SER A 95 1.45 -4.79 -5.94
CA SER A 95 1.54 -6.02 -6.74
C SER A 95 2.79 -5.99 -7.64
N ARG A 96 3.04 -4.87 -8.34
CA ARG A 96 4.22 -4.68 -9.19
C ARG A 96 5.54 -4.82 -8.42
N LEU A 97 5.61 -4.24 -7.22
CA LEU A 97 6.80 -4.31 -6.37
C LEU A 97 7.08 -5.75 -5.90
N ARG A 98 6.06 -6.50 -5.50
CA ARG A 98 6.20 -7.91 -5.09
C ARG A 98 6.67 -8.81 -6.23
N GLU A 99 6.16 -8.61 -7.44
CA GLU A 99 6.63 -9.34 -8.62
C GLU A 99 8.10 -9.03 -8.93
N ALA A 100 8.49 -7.75 -8.82
CA ALA A 100 9.88 -7.34 -9.01
C ALA A 100 10.81 -7.93 -7.95
N GLU A 101 10.40 -7.93 -6.67
CA GLU A 101 11.15 -8.54 -5.57
C GLU A 101 11.35 -10.04 -5.79
N LYS A 102 10.30 -10.76 -6.19
CA LYS A 102 10.37 -12.18 -6.51
C LYS A 102 11.39 -12.46 -7.62
N ARG A 103 11.31 -11.72 -8.73
CA ARG A 103 12.26 -11.86 -9.85
C ARG A 103 13.70 -11.63 -9.40
N LEU A 104 13.95 -10.57 -8.63
CA LEU A 104 15.29 -10.27 -8.12
C LEU A 104 15.80 -11.34 -7.15
N THR A 105 14.92 -11.90 -6.34
CA THR A 105 15.23 -13.01 -5.44
C THR A 105 15.63 -14.26 -6.21
N ASP A 106 14.85 -14.62 -7.23
CA ASP A 106 15.13 -15.77 -8.10
C ASP A 106 16.45 -15.61 -8.86
N GLU A 107 16.72 -14.41 -9.40
CA GLU A 107 17.98 -14.07 -10.06
C GLU A 107 19.16 -14.18 -9.10
N ARG A 108 19.04 -13.62 -7.90
CA ARG A 108 20.08 -13.70 -6.86
C ARG A 108 20.40 -15.16 -6.53
N ASP A 109 19.38 -15.98 -6.32
CA ASP A 109 19.56 -17.38 -5.91
C ASP A 109 20.18 -18.22 -7.04
N MET A 110 19.80 -17.96 -8.30
CA MET A 110 20.46 -18.53 -9.47
C MET A 110 21.94 -18.17 -9.52
N TRP A 111 22.28 -16.88 -9.37
CA TRP A 111 23.68 -16.42 -9.42
C TRP A 111 24.51 -16.97 -8.27
N LYS A 112 23.94 -17.05 -7.07
CA LYS A 112 24.58 -17.67 -5.91
C LYS A 112 24.90 -19.14 -6.16
N GLY A 113 23.94 -19.92 -6.68
CA GLY A 113 24.16 -21.32 -7.03
C GLY A 113 25.24 -21.50 -8.11
N ARG A 114 25.29 -20.63 -9.12
CA ARG A 114 26.36 -20.63 -10.14
C ARG A 114 27.73 -20.33 -9.53
N ALA A 115 27.82 -19.35 -8.64
CA ALA A 115 29.06 -19.01 -7.97
C ALA A 115 29.58 -20.15 -7.09
N GLU A 116 28.69 -20.78 -6.32
CA GLU A 116 29.02 -21.94 -5.48
C GLU A 116 29.52 -23.13 -6.32
N ALA A 117 28.84 -23.43 -7.44
CA ALA A 117 29.28 -24.47 -8.38
C ALA A 117 30.65 -24.17 -8.98
N ALA A 118 30.91 -22.92 -9.39
CA ALA A 118 32.21 -22.52 -9.93
C ALA A 118 33.34 -22.68 -8.90
N VAL A 119 33.10 -22.31 -7.63
CA VAL A 119 34.07 -22.50 -6.54
C VAL A 119 34.37 -24.00 -6.32
N MET A 120 33.35 -24.85 -6.35
CA MET A 120 33.53 -26.30 -6.20
C MET A 120 34.34 -26.92 -7.35
N ILE A 121 34.06 -26.53 -8.59
CA ILE A 121 34.83 -26.97 -9.77
C ILE A 121 36.29 -26.50 -9.63
N GLY A 122 36.50 -25.22 -9.27
CA GLY A 122 37.83 -24.66 -9.04
C GLY A 122 38.63 -25.47 -8.01
N ARG A 123 38.03 -25.80 -6.86
CA ARG A 123 38.67 -26.62 -5.82
C ARG A 123 39.02 -28.03 -6.32
N ALA A 124 38.12 -28.68 -7.05
CA ALA A 124 38.34 -30.02 -7.59
C ALA A 124 39.49 -30.07 -8.60
N LEU A 125 39.62 -29.05 -9.44
CA LEU A 125 40.71 -28.95 -10.42
C LEU A 125 42.08 -28.72 -9.75
N HIS A 126 42.16 -27.82 -8.76
CA HIS A 126 43.42 -27.58 -8.02
C HIS A 126 43.85 -28.81 -7.20
N GLY A 127 42.91 -29.54 -6.58
CA GLY A 127 43.24 -30.77 -5.85
C GLY A 127 43.80 -31.89 -6.74
N ARG A 128 43.34 -32.00 -7.99
CA ARG A 128 43.88 -32.99 -8.95
C ARG A 128 45.29 -32.64 -9.43
N ALA A 129 45.60 -31.36 -9.61
CA ALA A 129 46.93 -30.91 -10.00
C ALA A 129 47.99 -31.30 -8.95
N ALA A 130 47.71 -31.07 -7.66
CA ALA A 130 48.61 -31.41 -6.56
C ALA A 130 48.94 -32.92 -6.48
N LEU A 131 47.95 -33.79 -6.71
CA LEU A 131 48.16 -35.25 -6.72
C LEU A 131 48.96 -35.76 -7.92
N SER A 132 49.02 -35.00 -9.02
CA SER A 132 49.79 -35.38 -10.20
C SER A 132 51.29 -35.08 -10.06
N GLU A 133 51.64 -34.03 -9.30
CA GLU A 133 53.04 -33.68 -9.04
C GLU A 133 53.71 -34.63 -8.03
N GLU A 134 52.96 -35.19 -7.08
CA GLU A 134 53.50 -36.17 -6.11
C GLU A 134 53.83 -37.53 -6.74
N LYS A 135 53.13 -37.95 -7.79
CA LYS A 135 53.39 -39.24 -8.47
C LYS A 135 54.53 -39.20 -9.48
N GLY A 136 55.07 -38.02 -9.78
CA GLY A 136 56.18 -37.82 -10.73
C GLY A 136 57.56 -37.72 -10.07
N ARG A 137 57.66 -37.82 -8.75
CA ARG A 137 58.91 -37.89 -7.98
C ARG A 137 59.19 -39.31 -7.51
#